data_AF-R0AKF7-F1
#
_entry.id   AF-R0AKF7-F1
#
_cell.length_a   1.000
_cell.length_b   1.000
_cell.length_c   1.000
_cell.angle_alpha   90.00
_cell.angle_beta   90.00
_cell.angle_gamma   90.00
#
_symmetry.space_group_name_H-M   'P 1'
#
loop_
_entity.id
_entity.type
_entity.pdbx_description
1 polymer ?
#
loop_
_entity_poly.entity_id
_entity_poly.type
_entity_poly.pdbx_seq_one_letter_code
_entity_poly.pdbx_strand_id
1 'polypeptide(L)' 'MDNREVICYCAGVTKAQILEALDNGARNLDDIKQMTGACTIGRCKELSPTGK' A
#
# COMPACT_ATOMS: atom_id res chain seq x y z
N MET A 1 15.38 4.18 6.72
CA MET A 1 14.28 3.88 5.77
C MET A 1 13.32 5.06 5.77
N ASP A 2 12.88 5.57 4.61
CA ASP A 2 11.94 6.70 4.51
C ASP A 2 10.49 6.19 4.56
N ASN A 3 9.66 6.75 5.45
CA ASN A 3 8.27 6.32 5.63
C ASN A 3 7.32 6.91 4.57
N ARG A 4 7.77 7.87 3.75
CA ARG A 4 6.99 8.49 2.67
C ARG A 4 7.11 7.74 1.35
N GLU A 5 7.89 6.67 1.31
CA GLU A 5 7.97 5.79 0.14
C GLU A 5 6.58 5.29 -0.25
N VAL A 6 6.21 5.49 -1.52
CA VAL A 6 4.96 4.98 -2.08
C VAL A 6 5.13 3.49 -2.38
N ILE A 7 4.28 2.67 -1.75
CA ILE A 7 4.26 1.22 -1.89
C ILE A 7 3.22 0.79 -2.92
N CYS A 8 2.03 1.41 -2.91
CA CYS A 8 1.01 1.19 -3.93
C CYS A 8 0.80 2.45 -4.76
N TYR A 9 1.42 2.52 -5.93
CA TYR A 9 1.29 3.65 -6.85
C TYR A 9 -0.12 3.82 -7.41
N CYS A 10 -0.91 2.75 -7.46
CA CYS A 10 -2.29 2.83 -7.94
C CYS A 10 -3.19 3.64 -6.99
N ALA A 11 -3.06 3.37 -5.69
CA ALA A 11 -3.90 3.95 -4.64
C ALA A 11 -3.18 5.06 -3.85
N GLY A 12 -1.94 5.41 -4.23
CA GLY A 12 -1.13 6.40 -3.52
C GLY A 12 -0.72 5.99 -2.09
N VAL A 13 -0.70 4.70 -1.78
CA VAL A 13 -0.44 4.21 -0.42
C VAL A 13 1.04 4.23 -0.11
N THR A 14 1.40 4.88 0.99
CA THR A 14 2.77 4.98 1.49
C THR A 14 3.10 3.91 2.53
N LYS A 15 4.40 3.72 2.79
CA LYS A 15 4.87 2.86 3.87
C LYS A 15 4.34 3.29 5.23
N ALA A 16 4.25 4.60 5.50
CA ALA A 16 3.66 5.13 6.73
C ALA A 16 2.23 4.62 6.94
N GLN A 17 1.41 4.62 5.90
CA GLN A 17 0.02 4.15 5.98
C GLN A 17 -0.09 2.64 6.22
N ILE A 18 0.86 1.85 5.70
CA ILE A 18 0.92 0.42 6.01
C ILE A 18 1.30 0.20 7.47
N LEU A 19 2.27 0.96 7.99
CA LEU A 19 2.66 0.89 9.41
C LEU A 19 1.53 1.34 10.33
N GLU A 20 0.79 2.39 9.97
CA GLU A 20 -0.40 2.84 10.68
C GLU A 20 -1.51 1.78 10.66
N ALA A 21 -1.71 1.08 9.54
CA ALA A 21 -2.67 -0.05 9.50
C ALA A 21 -2.26 -1.18 10.45
N LEU A 22 -0.97 -1.50 10.55
CA LEU A 22 -0.46 -2.50 11.51
C LEU A 22 -0.68 -2.05 12.96
N ASP A 23 -0.44 -0.77 13.27
CA ASP A 23 -0.69 -0.19 14.60
C ASP A 23 -2.18 -0.23 14.97
N ASN A 24 -3.05 0.02 13.99
CA ASN A 24 -4.50 -0.10 14.12
C ASN A 24 -5.02 -1.56 14.13
N GLY A 25 -4.12 -2.54 14.13
CA GLY A 25 -4.47 -3.95 14.36
C GLY A 25 -4.57 -4.82 13.12
N ALA A 26 -4.13 -4.36 11.94
CA ALA A 26 -3.97 -5.23 10.78
C ALA A 26 -2.99 -6.37 11.11
N ARG A 27 -3.40 -7.62 10.90
CA ARG A 27 -2.59 -8.82 11.18
C ARG A 27 -2.20 -9.59 9.93
N ASN A 28 -2.86 -9.32 8.82
CA ASN A 28 -2.62 -10.01 7.56
C ASN A 28 -2.71 -9.04 6.36
N LEU A 29 -2.36 -9.54 5.18
CA LEU A 29 -2.37 -8.73 3.96
C LEU A 29 -3.79 -8.27 3.56
N ASP A 30 -4.82 -9.07 3.84
CA ASP A 30 -6.20 -8.69 3.55
C ASP A 30 -6.63 -7.51 4.41
N ASP A 31 -6.33 -7.52 5.71
CA ASP A 31 -6.58 -6.39 6.61
C ASP A 31 -5.90 -5.11 6.09
N ILE A 32 -4.63 -5.21 5.68
CA ILE A 32 -3.88 -4.07 5.13
C ILE A 32 -4.56 -3.55 3.86
N LYS A 33 -5.00 -4.43 2.95
CA LYS A 33 -5.71 -4.03 1.73
C LYS A 33 -7.05 -3.35 2.04
N GLN A 34 -7.81 -3.88 3.00
CA GLN A 34 -9.08 -3.31 3.42
C GLN A 34 -8.90 -1.93 4.07
N MET A 35 -7.88 -1.77 4.92
CA MET A 35 -7.63 -0.54 5.67
C MET A 35 -6.96 0.56 4.84
N THR A 36 -6.05 0.19 3.93
CA THR A 36 -5.26 1.17 3.14
C THR A 36 -5.74 1.33 1.70
N GLY A 37 -6.55 0.41 1.18
CA GLY A 37 -6.91 0.37 -0.24
C GLY A 37 -5.79 -0.11 -1.17
N ALA A 38 -4.61 -0.48 -0.64
CA ALA A 38 -3.52 -1.00 -1.45
C ALA A 38 -3.93 -2.23 -2.28
N CYS A 39 -3.41 -2.36 -3.49
CA CYS A 39 -3.63 -3.50 -4.39
C CYS A 39 -5.09 -3.76 -4.82
N THR A 40 -6.01 -2.80 -4.64
CA THR A 40 -7.43 -2.96 -5.04
C THR A 40 -7.71 -2.56 -6.50
N ILE A 41 -6.93 -1.62 -7.05
CA ILE A 41 -7.16 -1.04 -8.40
C ILE A 41 -6.50 -1.87 -9.53
N GLY A 42 -5.33 -2.46 -9.27
CA GLY A 42 -4.69 -3.39 -10.23
C GLY A 42 -3.99 -2.77 -11.45
N ARG A 43 -3.67 -1.47 -11.46
CA ARG A 43 -2.96 -0.79 -12.56
C ARG A 43 -1.43 -0.74 -12.39
N CYS A 44 -0.86 -1.75 -11.72
CA CYS A 44 0.57 -1.77 -11.37
C CYS A 44 1.48 -1.67 -12.61
N LYS A 45 1.09 -2.31 -13.73
CA LYS A 45 1.85 -2.25 -14.98
C LYS A 45 2.00 -0.83 -15.56
N GLU A 46 1.03 0.05 -15.31
CA GLU A 46 1.00 1.41 -15.86
C GLU A 46 1.55 2.43 -14.87
N LEU A 47 1.24 2.27 -13.58
CA LEU A 47 1.48 3.28 -12.55
C LEU A 47 2.71 2.98 -11.68
N SER A 48 3.14 1.72 -11.58
CA SER A 48 4.35 1.36 -10.84
C SER A 48 5.59 1.74 -11.64
N PRO A 49 6.60 2.39 -11.04
CA PRO A 49 7.85 2.74 -11.74
C PRO A 49 8.61 1.51 -12.26
N THR A 50 8.32 0.32 -11.73
CA THR A 50 8.91 -0.95 -12.17
C THR A 50 8.06 -1.72 -13.18
N GLY A 51 6.82 -1.27 -13.45
CA GLY A 51 5.89 -1.91 -14.39
C GLY A 51 5.49 -3.34 -14.02
N LYS A 52 5.64 -3.73 -12.75
CA LYS A 52 5.37 -5.07 -12.22
C LYS A 52 4.31 -5.02 -11.13
#